data_AF-A0A5N6RWL6-F1
#
_entry.id   AF-A0A5N6RWL6-F1
#
_cell.length_a   1.000
_cell.length_b   1.000
_cell.length_c   1.000
_cell.angle_alpha   90.00
_cell.angle_beta   90.00
_cell.angle_gamma   90.00
#
_symmetry.space_group_name_H-M   'P 1'
#
loop_
_entity.id
_entity.type
_entity.pdbx_description
1 polymer ?
#
loop_
_entity_poly.entity_id
_entity_poly.type
_entity_poly.pdbx_seq_one_letter_code
_entity_poly.pdbx_strand_id
1 'polypeptide(L)'
;MALLRKFFFRKPPDGLLEICDRVYVFDSCFTTEGWHKKNYKEYIGGIVNQLRHHLSDPLLLVFNFREGETQSEIANILAEYDMTIMDYPRQFESCPVLTIEVIHHFLKSSESWLSLGQHNALLMHCERGGWPVLAFMLAALLIYRKQYSGEQKTLDMVYRQAPHELFHLLSPLNPMPSQLRYLQYVARRNLASEWPPLDGALTLDCVILRFIPNFDGQGGCRPIFRVYGQDPFLVANKNPKVLYSTPKRSKTVRAYKQEESELAKIDIKRHIQGDVVVECVSLNDDMEREEMMFRVMFNTAFIRSNILILNRGEIDMMWNAKDQFPKDFSAEVYQLADLFTL
;
A
#
# COMPACT_ATOMS: atom_id res chain seq x y z
N MET A 1 12.49 32.27 3.25
CA MET A 1 13.97 32.15 3.25
C MET A 1 14.34 30.73 3.67
N ALA A 2 14.59 29.84 2.72
CA ALA A 2 15.07 28.49 2.99
C ALA A 2 16.60 28.56 3.15
N LEU A 3 17.08 28.51 4.39
CA LEU A 3 18.50 28.41 4.69
C LEU A 3 19.02 27.07 4.16
N LEU A 4 19.82 27.16 3.10
CA LEU A 4 20.72 26.12 2.60
C LEU A 4 21.65 25.66 3.73
N ARG A 5 21.19 24.66 4.50
CA ARG A 5 22.06 23.85 5.36
C ARG A 5 22.71 22.78 4.48
N LYS A 6 23.77 23.17 3.74
CA LYS A 6 24.79 22.24 3.26
C LYS A 6 25.57 21.74 4.48
N PHE A 7 25.01 20.80 5.23
CA PHE A 7 25.81 19.98 6.13
C PHE A 7 26.55 18.96 5.27
N PHE A 8 27.83 18.75 5.59
CA PHE A 8 28.64 17.69 5.03
C PHE A 8 28.03 16.33 5.45
N PHE A 9 27.03 15.85 4.72
CA PHE A 9 26.61 14.47 4.84
C PHE A 9 27.78 13.61 4.33
N ARG A 10 28.41 12.88 5.23
CA ARG A 10 29.34 11.81 4.83
C ARG A 10 28.54 10.84 3.97
N LYS A 11 29.12 10.36 2.87
CA LYS A 11 28.50 9.32 2.04
C LYS A 11 28.04 8.16 2.95
N PRO A 12 26.81 7.64 2.80
CA PRO A 12 26.37 6.49 3.58
C PRO A 12 27.30 5.28 3.33
N PRO A 13 27.36 4.33 4.28
CA PRO A 13 28.01 3.04 4.07
C PRO A 13 27.60 2.39 2.74
N ASP A 14 28.54 1.68 2.11
CA ASP A 14 28.20 0.91 0.91
C ASP A 14 27.17 -0.18 1.28
N GLY A 15 26.17 -0.40 0.42
CA GLY A 15 25.01 -1.25 0.75
C GLY A 15 23.81 -0.49 1.32
N LEU A 16 23.96 0.80 1.64
CA LEU A 16 22.88 1.63 2.15
C LEU A 16 22.65 2.88 1.29
N LEU A 17 21.37 3.21 1.14
CA LEU A 17 20.90 4.47 0.59
C LEU A 17 20.29 5.31 1.70
N GLU A 18 20.79 6.53 1.91
CA GLU A 18 20.17 7.49 2.83
C GLU A 18 19.01 8.21 2.15
N ILE A 19 17.79 8.05 2.68
CA ILE A 19 16.59 8.72 2.15
C ILE A 19 16.43 10.11 2.77
N CYS A 20 16.70 10.22 4.07
CA CYS A 20 16.78 11.46 4.81
C CYS A 20 17.63 11.23 6.07
N ASP A 21 17.94 12.30 6.81
CA ASP A 21 18.77 12.24 8.03
C ASP A 21 18.39 11.05 8.93
N ARG A 22 19.34 10.13 9.08
CA ARG A 22 19.29 8.92 9.93
C ARG A 22 18.25 7.87 9.51
N VAL A 23 17.80 7.90 8.26
CA VAL A 23 16.89 6.90 7.68
C VAL A 23 17.53 6.31 6.43
N TYR A 24 17.90 5.03 6.53
CA TYR A 24 18.61 4.30 5.48
C TYR A 24 17.77 3.15 4.95
N VAL A 25 17.95 2.82 3.68
CA VAL A 25 17.36 1.67 3.00
C VAL A 25 18.49 0.76 2.53
N PHE A 26 18.35 -0.56 2.72
CA PHE A 26 19.28 -1.52 2.15
C PHE A 26 19.16 -1.55 0.62
N ASP A 27 20.28 -1.46 -0.09
CA ASP A 27 20.26 -1.49 -1.55
C ASP A 27 19.78 -2.83 -2.13
N SER A 28 19.86 -3.90 -1.34
CA SER A 28 19.27 -5.21 -1.63
C SER A 28 17.77 -5.13 -1.95
N CYS A 29 17.06 -4.13 -1.42
CA CYS A 29 15.64 -3.88 -1.72
C CYS A 29 15.39 -3.54 -3.20
N PHE A 30 16.42 -3.11 -3.92
CA PHE A 30 16.36 -2.73 -5.33
C PHE A 30 16.80 -3.86 -6.28
N THR A 31 17.16 -5.02 -5.73
CA THR A 31 17.68 -6.15 -6.51
C THR A 31 16.62 -7.23 -6.72
N THR A 32 16.62 -7.84 -7.90
CA THR A 32 15.72 -8.95 -8.25
C THR A 32 16.38 -10.32 -8.06
N GLU A 33 17.70 -10.33 -7.90
CA GLU A 33 18.49 -11.55 -7.75
C GLU A 33 18.38 -12.10 -6.33
N GLY A 34 18.20 -13.43 -6.23
CA GLY A 34 18.15 -14.10 -4.93
C GLY A 34 19.54 -14.17 -4.33
N TRP A 35 19.67 -13.75 -3.06
CA TRP A 35 20.93 -13.87 -2.33
C TRP A 35 21.02 -15.20 -1.60
N HIS A 36 22.17 -15.87 -1.68
CA HIS A 36 22.47 -16.99 -0.79
C HIS A 36 22.70 -16.49 0.65
N LYS A 37 22.18 -17.22 1.64
CA LYS A 37 22.24 -16.87 3.08
C LYS A 37 23.62 -16.47 3.60
N LYS A 38 24.67 -17.17 3.15
CA LYS A 38 26.06 -16.86 3.52
C LYS A 38 26.50 -15.49 3.03
N ASN A 39 26.18 -15.18 1.77
CA ASN A 39 26.49 -13.89 1.14
C ASN A 39 25.73 -12.76 1.84
N TYR A 40 24.49 -13.01 2.26
CA TYR A 40 23.68 -12.02 2.96
C TYR A 40 24.24 -11.69 4.36
N LYS A 41 24.73 -12.70 5.10
CA LYS A 41 25.36 -12.47 6.41
C LYS A 41 26.66 -11.65 6.32
N GLU A 42 27.50 -11.95 5.33
CA GLU A 42 28.72 -11.17 5.06
C GLU A 42 28.38 -9.73 4.65
N TYR A 43 27.37 -9.55 3.80
CA TYR A 43 26.85 -8.26 3.37
C TYR A 43 26.33 -7.41 4.54
N ILE A 44 25.41 -7.95 5.34
CA ILE A 44 24.90 -7.26 6.53
C ILE A 44 26.03 -6.93 7.50
N GLY A 45 26.93 -7.88 7.78
CA GLY A 45 28.06 -7.66 8.67
C GLY A 45 28.97 -6.52 8.23
N GLY A 46 29.21 -6.41 6.92
CA GLY A 46 29.93 -5.27 6.33
C GLY A 46 29.25 -3.93 6.64
N ILE A 47 27.93 -3.86 6.42
CA ILE A 47 27.11 -2.66 6.68
C ILE A 47 27.11 -2.28 8.17
N VAL A 48 26.86 -3.25 9.07
CA VAL A 48 26.81 -3.00 10.52
C VAL A 48 28.13 -2.41 11.00
N ASN A 49 29.24 -3.02 10.58
CA ASN A 49 30.57 -2.56 10.96
C ASN A 49 30.78 -1.12 10.48
N GLN A 50 30.48 -0.81 9.22
CA GLN A 50 30.62 0.55 8.69
C GLN A 50 29.71 1.55 9.44
N LEU A 51 28.44 1.21 9.71
CA LEU A 51 27.49 2.07 10.43
C LEU A 51 27.93 2.39 11.86
N ARG A 52 28.39 1.39 12.62
CA ARG A 52 28.84 1.60 14.01
C ARG A 52 30.02 2.57 14.09
N HIS A 53 30.92 2.51 13.11
CA HIS A 53 32.03 3.46 13.00
C HIS A 53 31.57 4.84 12.51
N HIS A 54 30.59 4.88 11.60
CA HIS A 54 30.10 6.12 11.00
C HIS A 54 29.27 6.98 11.96
N LEU A 55 28.38 6.34 12.74
CA LEU A 55 27.39 6.99 13.59
C LEU A 55 27.78 7.03 15.09
N SER A 56 28.99 6.58 15.44
CA SER A 56 29.50 6.54 16.82
C SER A 56 28.64 5.66 17.75
N ASP A 57 28.55 4.37 17.41
CA ASP A 57 27.82 3.33 18.15
C ASP A 57 26.31 3.63 18.35
N PRO A 58 25.53 3.69 17.24
CA PRO A 58 24.12 4.02 17.28
C PRO A 58 23.25 2.85 17.77
N LEU A 59 22.10 3.15 18.37
CA LEU A 59 21.01 2.18 18.46
C LEU A 59 20.29 2.10 17.11
N LEU A 60 20.21 0.89 16.56
CA LEU A 60 19.63 0.62 15.25
C LEU A 60 18.27 -0.06 15.39
N LEU A 61 17.25 0.54 14.79
CA LEU A 61 15.93 -0.07 14.63
C LEU A 61 15.74 -0.42 13.15
N VAL A 62 15.50 -1.69 12.88
CA VAL A 62 15.23 -2.21 11.55
C VAL A 62 13.72 -2.40 11.37
N PHE A 63 13.18 -1.80 10.32
CA PHE A 63 11.85 -2.12 9.83
C PHE A 63 11.96 -3.08 8.65
N ASN A 64 11.43 -4.28 8.83
CA ASN A 64 11.52 -5.36 7.86
C ASN A 64 10.14 -5.68 7.26
N PHE A 65 9.96 -5.41 5.97
CA PHE A 65 8.72 -5.71 5.23
C PHE A 65 8.82 -7.09 4.59
N ARG A 66 8.12 -8.08 5.16
CA ARG A 66 8.25 -9.51 4.83
C ARG A 66 7.02 -10.12 4.16
N GLU A 67 7.24 -11.21 3.44
CA GLU A 67 6.19 -12.06 2.89
C GLU A 67 5.69 -13.08 3.93
N GLY A 68 4.38 -13.16 4.09
CA GLY A 68 3.73 -14.15 4.94
C GLY A 68 4.04 -14.00 6.43
N GLU A 69 3.69 -15.03 7.20
CA GLU A 69 3.82 -15.04 8.67
C GLU A 69 5.08 -15.76 9.16
N THR A 70 5.83 -16.42 8.27
CA THR A 70 7.07 -17.13 8.62
C THR A 70 8.21 -16.16 8.95
N GLN A 71 8.99 -16.49 9.98
CA GLN A 71 10.12 -15.68 10.40
C GLN A 71 11.14 -15.52 9.26
N SER A 72 11.46 -14.28 8.93
CA SER A 72 12.39 -13.96 7.83
C SER A 72 13.80 -14.46 8.16
N GLU A 73 14.45 -15.14 7.22
CA GLU A 73 15.86 -15.54 7.40
C GLU A 73 16.77 -14.32 7.61
N ILE A 74 16.40 -13.18 7.04
CA ILE A 74 17.12 -11.91 7.17
C ILE A 74 16.96 -11.32 8.57
N ALA A 75 15.76 -11.43 9.16
CA ALA A 75 15.52 -11.00 10.53
C ALA A 75 16.42 -11.78 11.52
N ASN A 76 16.62 -13.08 11.31
CA ASN A 76 17.53 -13.87 12.13
C ASN A 76 18.99 -13.38 12.03
N ILE A 77 19.46 -13.04 10.83
CA ILE A 77 20.81 -12.50 10.63
C ILE A 77 20.95 -11.14 11.30
N LEU A 78 19.98 -10.25 11.14
CA LEU A 78 20.00 -8.91 11.73
C LEU A 78 20.01 -8.96 13.27
N ALA A 79 19.30 -9.93 13.87
CA ALA A 79 19.23 -10.12 15.31
C ALA A 79 20.59 -10.51 15.91
N GLU A 80 21.46 -11.19 15.15
CA GLU A 80 22.83 -11.53 15.59
C GLU A 80 23.73 -10.28 15.78
N TYR A 81 23.30 -9.11 15.28
CA TYR A 81 24.04 -7.85 15.38
C TYR A 81 23.44 -6.88 16.40
N ASP A 82 22.70 -7.37 17.40
CA ASP A 82 22.06 -6.58 18.47
C ASP A 82 21.13 -5.47 17.94
N MET A 83 20.55 -5.66 16.75
CA MET A 83 19.58 -4.72 16.19
C MET A 83 18.19 -5.00 16.73
N THR A 84 17.45 -3.93 17.02
CA THR A 84 16.01 -4.07 17.29
C THR A 84 15.28 -4.22 15.97
N ILE A 85 14.43 -5.23 15.82
CA ILE A 85 13.72 -5.51 14.57
C ILE A 85 12.22 -5.39 14.82
N MET A 86 11.54 -4.69 13.91
CA MET A 86 10.08 -4.64 13.83
C MET A 86 9.65 -5.12 12.44
N ASP A 87 8.95 -6.25 12.42
CA ASP A 87 8.43 -6.84 11.20
C ASP A 87 7.07 -6.24 10.81
N TYR A 88 6.91 -5.96 9.53
CA TYR A 88 5.64 -5.57 8.91
C TYR A 88 5.32 -6.49 7.73
N PRO A 89 4.03 -6.72 7.42
CA PRO A 89 3.66 -7.39 6.20
C PRO A 89 4.06 -6.55 4.99
N ARG A 90 4.37 -7.19 3.85
CA ARG A 90 4.69 -6.47 2.61
C ARG A 90 3.45 -5.94 1.86
N GLN A 91 2.25 -6.32 2.27
CA GLN A 91 0.99 -5.98 1.62
C GLN A 91 -0.19 -6.22 2.57
N PHE A 92 -1.31 -5.53 2.34
CA PHE A 92 -2.62 -5.89 2.86
C PHE A 92 -3.43 -6.51 1.72
N GLU A 93 -3.79 -7.78 1.87
CA GLU A 93 -4.35 -8.58 0.78
C GLU A 93 -3.44 -8.51 -0.46
N SER A 94 -3.96 -8.20 -1.64
CA SER A 94 -3.15 -8.01 -2.85
C SER A 94 -2.50 -6.62 -2.95
N CYS A 95 -2.85 -5.67 -2.08
CA CYS A 95 -2.47 -4.26 -2.19
C CYS A 95 -1.19 -3.94 -1.40
N PRO A 96 -0.16 -3.31 -2.01
CA PRO A 96 1.07 -2.92 -1.30
C PRO A 96 0.89 -1.61 -0.52
N VAL A 97 -0.19 -1.54 0.25
CA VAL A 97 -0.57 -0.49 1.20
C VAL A 97 -0.94 -1.21 2.49
N LEU A 98 -0.47 -0.73 3.64
CA LEU A 98 -0.76 -1.35 4.93
C LEU A 98 -2.00 -0.73 5.57
N THR A 99 -2.55 -1.43 6.57
CA THR A 99 -3.68 -0.91 7.34
C THR A 99 -3.33 0.38 8.05
N ILE A 100 -4.32 1.23 8.31
CA ILE A 100 -4.10 2.52 8.96
C ILE A 100 -3.48 2.35 10.36
N GLU A 101 -3.85 1.27 11.07
CA GLU A 101 -3.29 0.88 12.37
C GLU A 101 -1.78 0.62 12.26
N VAL A 102 -1.36 -0.18 11.27
CA VAL A 102 0.04 -0.52 11.04
C VAL A 102 0.85 0.70 10.59
N ILE A 103 0.28 1.54 9.71
CA ILE A 103 0.88 2.80 9.29
C ILE A 103 1.12 3.69 10.51
N HIS A 104 0.11 3.86 11.37
CA HIS A 104 0.25 4.68 12.57
C HIS A 104 1.32 4.14 13.52
N HIS A 105 1.33 2.84 13.77
CA HIS A 105 2.36 2.19 14.59
C HIS A 105 3.77 2.45 14.05
N PHE A 106 3.97 2.24 12.75
CA PHE A 106 5.25 2.50 12.09
C PHE A 106 5.70 3.96 12.26
N LEU A 107 4.81 4.92 12.03
CA LEU A 107 5.12 6.36 12.15
C LEU A 107 5.48 6.75 13.59
N LYS A 108 4.71 6.28 14.58
CA LYS A 108 4.97 6.55 16.00
C LYS A 108 6.24 5.91 16.52
N SER A 109 6.50 4.66 16.11
CA SER A 109 7.74 3.96 16.46
C SER A 109 8.95 4.65 15.85
N SER A 110 8.85 5.09 14.58
CA SER A 110 9.91 5.87 13.92
C SER A 110 10.22 7.18 14.65
N GLU A 111 9.18 7.96 14.98
CA GLU A 111 9.32 9.24 15.69
C GLU A 111 9.92 9.06 17.09
N SER A 112 9.41 8.09 17.85
CA SER A 112 9.89 7.79 19.20
C SER A 112 11.36 7.37 19.17
N TRP A 113 11.74 6.45 18.28
CA TRP A 113 13.11 5.95 18.18
C TRP A 113 14.13 7.04 17.84
N LEU A 114 13.80 7.88 16.86
CA LEU A 114 14.67 8.98 16.43
C LEU A 114 14.78 10.11 17.47
N SER A 115 13.83 10.18 18.41
CA SER A 115 13.82 11.14 19.52
C SER A 115 14.61 10.68 20.73
N LEU A 116 14.82 9.36 20.90
CA LEU A 116 15.57 8.79 22.03
C LEU A 116 17.07 9.16 22.02
N GLY A 117 17.64 9.40 20.84
CA GLY A 117 19.07 9.70 20.71
C GLY A 117 19.42 10.37 19.40
N GLN A 118 20.39 11.29 19.43
CA GLN A 118 20.86 12.00 18.23
C GLN A 118 21.59 11.08 17.23
N HIS A 119 22.12 9.95 17.70
CA HIS A 119 22.82 8.96 16.88
C HIS A 119 21.93 7.79 16.45
N ASN A 120 20.71 7.67 17.00
CA ASN A 120 19.80 6.59 16.65
C ASN A 120 19.40 6.69 15.18
N ALA A 121 19.38 5.56 14.49
CA ALA A 121 19.05 5.47 13.08
C ALA A 121 18.00 4.39 12.81
N LEU A 122 17.24 4.61 11.73
CA LEU A 122 16.29 3.66 11.17
C LEU A 122 16.92 2.99 9.95
N LEU A 123 16.85 1.66 9.91
CA LEU A 123 17.21 0.87 8.75
C LEU A 123 15.94 0.24 8.17
N MET A 124 15.80 0.30 6.86
CA MET A 124 14.60 -0.12 6.16
C MET A 124 14.95 -1.23 5.19
N HIS A 125 14.29 -2.37 5.35
CA HIS A 125 14.48 -3.55 4.53
C HIS A 125 13.14 -4.06 4.02
N CYS A 126 13.10 -4.58 2.80
CA CYS A 126 11.97 -5.35 2.31
C CYS A 126 12.43 -6.59 1.56
N GLU A 127 11.69 -7.68 1.72
CA GLU A 127 11.86 -8.88 0.90
C GLU A 127 11.41 -8.62 -0.54
N ARG A 128 11.68 -9.58 -1.43
CA ARG A 128 11.33 -9.49 -2.85
C ARG A 128 9.85 -9.12 -3.03
N GLY A 129 9.58 -8.13 -3.88
CA GLY A 129 8.23 -7.60 -4.11
C GLY A 129 7.75 -6.57 -3.07
N GLY A 130 8.50 -6.32 -1.99
CA GLY A 130 8.13 -5.37 -0.95
C GLY A 130 8.51 -3.91 -1.23
N TRP A 131 9.24 -3.61 -2.31
CA TRP A 131 9.63 -2.24 -2.62
C TRP A 131 8.44 -1.26 -2.72
N PRO A 132 7.30 -1.60 -3.37
CA PRO A 132 6.17 -0.68 -3.45
C PRO A 132 5.62 -0.27 -2.08
N VAL A 133 5.49 -1.21 -1.13
CA VAL A 133 5.03 -0.86 0.23
C VAL A 133 6.09 -0.08 1.00
N LEU A 134 7.38 -0.43 0.84
CA LEU A 134 8.45 0.28 1.51
C LEU A 134 8.55 1.72 1.03
N ALA A 135 8.45 1.96 -0.28
CA ALA A 135 8.40 3.29 -0.87
C ALA A 135 7.23 4.12 -0.33
N PHE A 136 6.05 3.51 -0.22
CA PHE A 136 4.88 4.14 0.40
C PHE A 136 5.11 4.51 1.87
N MET A 137 5.64 3.59 2.68
CA MET A 137 5.89 3.83 4.11
C MET A 137 6.97 4.89 4.34
N LEU A 138 8.02 4.92 3.51
CA LEU A 138 9.01 5.99 3.49
C LEU A 138 8.38 7.34 3.17
N ALA A 139 7.55 7.42 2.11
CA ALA A 139 6.84 8.66 1.78
C ALA A 139 5.92 9.12 2.93
N ALA A 140 5.21 8.18 3.57
CA ALA A 140 4.40 8.46 4.74
C ALA A 140 5.22 9.03 5.89
N LEU A 141 6.42 8.48 6.17
CA LEU A 141 7.33 8.97 7.20
C LEU A 141 7.82 10.40 6.92
N LEU A 142 8.22 10.67 5.67
CA LEU A 142 8.71 11.98 5.24
C LEU A 142 7.62 13.07 5.39
N ILE A 143 6.38 12.74 5.04
CA ILE A 143 5.21 13.61 5.21
C ILE A 143 4.84 13.76 6.69
N TYR A 144 4.85 12.67 7.45
CA TYR A 144 4.55 12.67 8.88
C TYR A 144 5.53 13.58 9.63
N ARG A 145 6.84 13.46 9.36
CA ARG A 145 7.89 14.30 9.97
C ARG A 145 7.95 15.72 9.41
N LYS A 146 7.04 16.10 8.50
CA LYS A 146 6.98 17.42 7.83
C LYS A 146 8.28 17.80 7.10
N GLN A 147 9.06 16.81 6.67
CA GLN A 147 10.28 17.04 5.88
C GLN A 147 9.96 17.35 4.42
N TYR A 148 8.87 16.78 3.91
CA TYR A 148 8.36 17.00 2.57
C TYR A 148 6.85 17.28 2.60
N SER A 149 6.37 17.94 1.54
CA SER A 149 4.96 18.28 1.34
C SER A 149 4.52 17.92 -0.08
N GLY A 150 3.26 17.54 -0.24
CA GLY A 150 2.71 17.04 -1.49
C GLY A 150 2.92 15.54 -1.63
N GLU A 151 1.84 14.79 -1.50
CA GLU A 151 1.78 13.34 -1.44
C GLU A 151 2.38 12.70 -2.71
N GLN A 152 1.89 13.13 -3.86
CA GLN A 152 2.36 12.69 -5.19
C GLN A 152 3.86 12.92 -5.37
N LYS A 153 4.29 14.16 -5.17
CA LYS A 153 5.70 14.55 -5.38
C LYS A 153 6.64 13.77 -4.46
N THR A 154 6.23 13.55 -3.22
CA THR A 154 7.04 12.80 -2.24
C THR A 154 7.12 11.33 -2.62
N LEU A 155 6.00 10.71 -2.99
CA LEU A 155 5.97 9.31 -3.41
C LEU A 155 6.80 9.09 -4.69
N ASP A 156 6.67 9.96 -5.68
CA ASP A 156 7.47 9.92 -6.91
C ASP A 156 8.97 10.01 -6.64
N MET A 157 9.37 10.88 -5.71
CA MET A 157 10.77 11.04 -5.32
C MET A 157 11.34 9.77 -4.69
N VAL A 158 10.56 9.10 -3.83
CA VAL A 158 10.99 7.83 -3.21
C VAL A 158 11.05 6.71 -4.25
N TYR A 159 10.06 6.61 -5.14
CA TYR A 159 10.09 5.59 -6.21
C TYR A 159 11.30 5.72 -7.13
N ARG A 160 11.75 6.95 -7.41
CA ARG A 160 12.95 7.23 -8.23
C ARG A 160 14.27 6.79 -7.60
N GLN A 161 14.26 6.31 -6.36
CA GLN A 161 15.45 5.72 -5.73
C GLN A 161 15.78 4.33 -6.28
N ALA A 162 14.80 3.64 -6.88
CA ALA A 162 14.98 2.34 -7.50
C ALA A 162 15.01 2.45 -9.05
N PRO A 163 15.63 1.48 -9.75
CA PRO A 163 15.54 1.38 -11.21
C PRO A 163 14.08 1.34 -11.68
N HIS A 164 13.75 2.03 -12.78
CA HIS A 164 12.37 2.17 -13.25
C HIS A 164 11.77 0.83 -13.69
N GLU A 165 12.59 -0.04 -14.26
CA GLU A 165 12.22 -1.38 -14.74
C GLU A 165 11.75 -2.28 -13.60
N LEU A 166 12.28 -2.07 -12.39
CA LEU A 166 11.91 -2.81 -11.19
C LEU A 166 10.44 -2.57 -10.83
N PHE A 167 9.93 -1.37 -11.09
CA PHE A 167 8.60 -0.98 -10.67
C PHE A 167 7.50 -1.78 -11.37
N HIS A 168 7.66 -2.01 -12.68
CA HIS A 168 6.74 -2.84 -13.47
C HIS A 168 6.85 -4.33 -13.17
N LEU A 169 8.04 -4.79 -12.77
CA LEU A 169 8.27 -6.21 -12.46
C LEU A 169 7.73 -6.61 -11.08
N LEU A 170 7.79 -5.70 -10.10
CA LEU A 170 7.45 -6.02 -8.71
C LEU A 170 5.96 -5.86 -8.38
N SER A 171 5.18 -5.13 -9.19
CA SER A 171 3.75 -4.99 -8.98
C SER A 171 2.96 -5.09 -10.29
N PRO A 172 2.04 -6.06 -10.43
CA PRO A 172 1.26 -6.23 -11.66
C PRO A 172 0.32 -5.05 -11.92
N LEU A 173 -0.17 -4.42 -10.85
CA LEU A 173 -0.98 -3.20 -10.91
C LEU A 173 -0.14 -2.02 -10.47
N ASN A 174 -0.42 -0.84 -11.02
CA ASN A 174 0.06 0.42 -10.48
C ASN A 174 -0.65 0.71 -9.14
N PRO A 175 0.03 0.64 -7.98
CA PRO A 175 -0.60 0.83 -6.68
C PRO A 175 -0.68 2.29 -6.24
N MET A 176 -0.11 3.22 -7.03
CA MET A 176 0.00 4.63 -6.63
C MET A 176 -1.34 5.26 -6.26
N PRO A 177 -2.46 5.04 -6.98
CA PRO A 177 -3.73 5.66 -6.60
C PRO A 177 -4.17 5.31 -5.17
N SER A 178 -4.09 4.04 -4.77
CA SER A 178 -4.39 3.63 -3.40
C SER A 178 -3.35 4.13 -2.39
N GLN A 179 -2.06 4.13 -2.73
CA GLN A 179 -1.02 4.72 -1.88
C GLN A 179 -1.26 6.21 -1.62
N LEU A 180 -1.58 6.98 -2.65
CA LEU A 180 -1.84 8.42 -2.55
C LEU A 180 -3.03 8.71 -1.66
N ARG A 181 -4.11 7.92 -1.76
CA ARG A 181 -5.27 8.02 -0.87
C ARG A 181 -4.86 7.87 0.60
N TYR A 182 -4.02 6.88 0.92
CA TYR A 182 -3.54 6.68 2.28
C TYR A 182 -2.51 7.74 2.72
N LEU A 183 -1.66 8.24 1.81
CA LEU A 183 -0.79 9.38 2.10
C LEU A 183 -1.59 10.64 2.42
N GLN A 184 -2.73 10.86 1.76
CA GLN A 184 -3.65 11.96 2.08
C GLN A 184 -4.25 11.80 3.49
N TYR A 185 -4.55 10.56 3.92
CA TYR A 185 -5.00 10.28 5.29
C TYR A 185 -3.91 10.66 6.32
N VAL A 186 -2.65 10.31 6.05
CA VAL A 186 -1.50 10.68 6.91
C VAL A 186 -1.23 12.18 6.90
N ALA A 187 -1.31 12.84 5.74
CA ALA A 187 -1.07 14.27 5.60
C ALA A 187 -2.10 15.10 6.37
N ARG A 188 -3.35 14.64 6.41
CA ARG A 188 -4.49 15.30 7.07
C ARG A 188 -4.67 14.93 8.54
N ARG A 189 -3.76 14.15 9.13
CA ARG A 189 -3.89 13.65 10.51
C ARG A 189 -4.11 14.73 11.58
N ASN A 190 -3.56 15.93 11.38
CA ASN A 190 -3.68 17.03 12.36
C ASN A 190 -5.03 17.76 12.29
N LEU A 191 -5.93 17.36 11.39
CA LEU A 191 -7.29 17.93 11.30
C LEU A 191 -8.27 17.25 12.26
N ALA A 192 -7.94 16.07 12.77
CA ALA A 192 -8.72 15.33 13.76
C ALA A 192 -8.08 15.49 15.15
N SER A 193 -8.90 15.43 16.21
CA SER A 193 -8.43 15.43 17.59
C SER A 193 -7.66 14.16 17.95
N GLU A 194 -7.99 13.05 17.29
CA GLU A 194 -7.38 11.74 17.43
C GLU A 194 -7.09 11.16 16.04
N TRP A 195 -5.94 10.51 15.88
CA TRP A 195 -5.55 9.86 14.64
C TRP A 195 -4.81 8.54 14.92
N PRO A 196 -5.15 7.43 14.24
CA PRO A 196 -6.21 7.31 13.24
C PRO A 196 -7.62 7.48 13.86
N PRO A 197 -8.62 7.95 13.09
CA PRO A 197 -9.99 8.00 13.57
C PRO A 197 -10.52 6.59 13.84
N LEU A 198 -11.55 6.49 14.68
CA LEU A 198 -12.23 5.21 14.94
C LEU A 198 -12.89 4.68 13.66
N ASP A 199 -12.74 3.39 13.42
CA ASP A 199 -13.33 2.73 12.25
C ASP A 199 -14.85 2.68 12.35
N GLY A 200 -15.53 3.39 11.45
CA GLY A 200 -16.99 3.31 11.30
C GLY A 200 -17.41 2.07 10.52
N ALA A 201 -18.42 1.35 11.00
CA ALA A 201 -19.04 0.26 10.26
C ALA A 201 -19.98 0.83 9.19
N LEU A 202 -19.83 0.33 7.96
CA LEU A 202 -20.64 0.74 6.82
C LEU A 202 -21.20 -0.51 6.12
N THR A 203 -22.39 -0.40 5.55
CA THR A 203 -22.88 -1.35 4.54
C THR A 203 -22.46 -0.88 3.16
N LEU A 204 -21.63 -1.66 2.47
CA LEU A 204 -21.37 -1.53 1.04
C LEU A 204 -22.57 -2.07 0.25
N ASP A 205 -23.42 -1.18 -0.23
CA ASP A 205 -24.68 -1.53 -0.92
C ASP A 205 -24.40 -2.02 -2.34
N CYS A 206 -23.75 -1.19 -3.16
CA CYS A 206 -23.44 -1.50 -4.55
C CYS A 206 -22.22 -0.75 -5.08
N VAL A 207 -21.69 -1.22 -6.20
CA VAL A 207 -20.72 -0.49 -7.03
C VAL A 207 -21.35 -0.18 -8.37
N ILE A 208 -21.23 1.06 -8.82
CA ILE A 208 -21.69 1.53 -10.13
C ILE A 208 -20.47 1.89 -10.97
N LEU A 209 -20.29 1.19 -12.09
CA LEU A 209 -19.32 1.57 -13.12
C LEU A 209 -20.02 2.47 -14.14
N ARG A 210 -19.54 3.69 -14.32
CA ARG A 210 -20.01 4.59 -15.40
C ARG A 210 -19.00 4.58 -16.53
N PHE A 211 -19.52 4.67 -17.76
CA PHE A 211 -18.74 4.58 -19.00
C PHE A 211 -18.00 3.24 -19.09
N ILE A 212 -18.70 2.21 -19.56
CA ILE A 212 -18.24 0.82 -19.56
C ILE A 212 -16.85 0.69 -20.23
N PRO A 213 -15.86 0.04 -19.58
CA PRO A 213 -14.56 -0.20 -20.18
C PRO A 213 -14.56 -1.39 -21.15
N ASN A 214 -13.56 -1.45 -22.03
CA ASN A 214 -13.42 -2.49 -23.06
C ASN A 214 -12.41 -3.57 -22.64
N PHE A 215 -12.94 -4.66 -22.08
CA PHE A 215 -12.20 -5.84 -21.61
C PHE A 215 -12.59 -7.13 -22.37
N ASP A 216 -13.49 -7.06 -23.33
CA ASP A 216 -13.86 -8.20 -24.20
C ASP A 216 -13.36 -8.03 -25.65
N GLY A 217 -12.64 -6.94 -25.95
CA GLY A 217 -12.14 -6.59 -27.29
C GLY A 217 -13.23 -6.11 -28.25
N GLN A 218 -14.48 -6.05 -27.81
CA GLN A 218 -15.67 -5.69 -28.58
C GLN A 218 -16.47 -4.58 -27.90
N GLY A 219 -15.81 -3.73 -27.10
CA GLY A 219 -16.44 -2.58 -26.46
C GLY A 219 -17.30 -2.94 -25.24
N GLY A 220 -16.90 -3.93 -24.45
CA GLY A 220 -17.63 -4.29 -23.23
C GLY A 220 -16.82 -5.02 -22.17
N CYS A 221 -17.49 -5.39 -21.09
CA CYS A 221 -16.90 -6.17 -20.00
C CYS A 221 -17.97 -7.00 -19.27
N ARG A 222 -17.54 -8.00 -18.49
CA ARG A 222 -18.41 -8.81 -17.62
C ARG A 222 -17.88 -8.75 -16.19
N PRO A 223 -18.16 -7.65 -15.46
CA PRO A 223 -17.52 -7.38 -14.19
C PRO A 223 -18.04 -8.30 -13.09
N ILE A 224 -17.12 -8.82 -12.30
CA ILE A 224 -17.38 -9.47 -11.02
C ILE A 224 -16.48 -8.83 -9.95
N PHE A 225 -16.95 -8.87 -8.70
CA PHE A 225 -16.28 -8.18 -7.60
C PHE A 225 -15.83 -9.13 -6.50
N ARG A 226 -14.69 -8.80 -5.90
CA ARG A 226 -14.22 -9.36 -4.64
C ARG A 226 -13.99 -8.23 -3.66
N VAL A 227 -14.49 -8.41 -2.43
CA VAL A 227 -14.35 -7.43 -1.35
C VAL A 227 -13.64 -8.08 -0.19
N TYR A 228 -12.55 -7.47 0.24
CA TYR A 228 -11.73 -7.90 1.36
C TYR A 228 -11.74 -6.81 2.43
N GLY A 229 -11.80 -7.22 3.70
CA GLY A 229 -11.79 -6.30 4.83
C GLY A 229 -12.20 -7.00 6.11
N GLN A 230 -12.55 -6.20 7.13
CA GLN A 230 -13.10 -6.71 8.38
C GLN A 230 -14.63 -6.69 8.37
N ASP A 231 -15.22 -7.74 8.94
CA ASP A 231 -16.65 -7.80 9.22
C ASP A 231 -16.90 -7.25 10.63
N PRO A 232 -17.65 -6.14 10.78
CA PRO A 232 -17.89 -5.52 12.08
C PRO A 232 -18.61 -6.44 13.08
N PHE A 233 -19.31 -7.49 12.62
CA PHE A 233 -20.01 -8.43 13.48
C PHE A 233 -19.16 -9.63 13.92
N LEU A 234 -17.93 -9.77 13.40
CA LEU A 234 -17.02 -10.88 13.71
C LEU A 234 -15.75 -10.37 14.42
N VAL A 235 -15.95 -9.73 15.58
CA VAL A 235 -14.91 -9.09 16.41
C VAL A 235 -13.75 -10.03 16.82
N ALA A 236 -13.96 -11.35 16.79
CA ALA A 236 -12.98 -12.33 17.30
C ALA A 236 -11.76 -12.57 16.38
N ASN A 237 -11.73 -12.05 15.15
CA ASN A 237 -10.58 -12.24 14.26
C ASN A 237 -10.33 -11.01 13.39
N LYS A 238 -9.29 -10.23 13.73
CA LYS A 238 -8.87 -9.00 13.01
C LYS A 238 -8.25 -9.28 11.63
N ASN A 239 -8.00 -10.55 11.29
CA ASN A 239 -7.44 -10.89 9.99
C ASN A 239 -8.45 -10.54 8.89
N PRO A 240 -8.01 -9.89 7.80
CA PRO A 240 -8.88 -9.56 6.69
C PRO A 240 -9.41 -10.85 6.06
N LYS A 241 -10.68 -10.81 5.64
CA LYS A 241 -11.38 -11.93 5.04
C LYS A 241 -12.00 -11.51 3.74
N VAL A 242 -12.24 -12.48 2.86
CA VAL A 242 -13.14 -12.31 1.72
C VAL A 242 -14.56 -12.14 2.26
N LEU A 243 -15.05 -10.90 2.29
CA LEU A 243 -16.40 -10.54 2.73
C LEU A 243 -17.43 -10.79 1.63
N TYR A 244 -17.00 -10.66 0.37
CA TYR A 244 -17.83 -10.87 -0.80
C TYR A 244 -17.01 -11.40 -1.96
N SER A 245 -17.63 -12.29 -2.74
CA SER A 245 -17.15 -12.68 -4.06
C SER A 245 -18.38 -12.96 -4.93
N THR A 246 -18.47 -12.32 -6.10
CA THR A 246 -19.57 -12.62 -7.02
C THR A 246 -19.45 -14.07 -7.53
N PRO A 247 -20.48 -14.92 -7.38
CA PRO A 247 -20.40 -16.29 -7.87
C PRO A 247 -20.37 -16.30 -9.41
N LYS A 248 -19.31 -16.86 -10.00
CA LYS A 248 -19.07 -16.84 -11.47
C LYS A 248 -20.22 -17.37 -12.32
N ARG A 249 -20.96 -18.37 -11.83
CA ARG A 249 -22.09 -19.02 -12.53
C ARG A 249 -23.46 -18.47 -12.11
N SER A 250 -23.50 -17.33 -11.42
CA SER A 250 -24.74 -16.68 -11.03
C SER A 250 -25.39 -15.99 -12.22
N LYS A 251 -26.74 -15.99 -12.27
CA LYS A 251 -27.53 -15.19 -13.20
C LYS A 251 -27.29 -13.67 -13.06
N THR A 252 -26.65 -13.25 -11.96
CA THR A 252 -26.28 -11.85 -11.70
C THR A 252 -25.04 -11.40 -12.48
N VAL A 253 -24.25 -12.34 -13.02
CA VAL A 253 -23.09 -12.01 -13.85
C VAL A 253 -23.59 -11.67 -15.25
N ARG A 254 -23.55 -10.38 -15.60
CA ARG A 254 -24.06 -9.84 -16.86
C ARG A 254 -22.92 -9.21 -17.66
N ALA A 255 -22.97 -9.38 -18.99
CA ALA A 255 -22.12 -8.62 -19.90
C ALA A 255 -22.71 -7.23 -20.15
N TYR A 256 -21.87 -6.21 -20.12
CA TYR A 256 -22.22 -4.82 -20.39
C TYR A 256 -21.47 -4.35 -21.63
N LYS A 257 -22.19 -3.75 -22.57
CA LYS A 257 -21.65 -3.18 -23.81
C LYS A 257 -21.76 -1.66 -23.78
N GLN A 258 -20.75 -0.98 -24.31
CA GLN A 258 -20.70 0.48 -24.38
C GLN A 258 -21.89 1.08 -25.15
N GLU A 259 -22.36 0.41 -26.20
CA GLU A 259 -23.48 0.87 -27.04
C GLU A 259 -24.85 0.70 -26.37
N GLU A 260 -24.97 -0.22 -25.41
CA GLU A 260 -26.25 -0.63 -24.81
C GLU A 260 -26.41 -0.17 -23.36
N SER A 261 -25.32 0.16 -22.68
CA SER A 261 -25.28 0.41 -21.23
C SER A 261 -24.49 1.65 -20.91
N GLU A 262 -25.15 2.68 -20.37
CA GLU A 262 -24.49 3.86 -19.84
C GLU A 262 -23.74 3.57 -18.52
N LEU A 263 -24.25 2.61 -17.75
CA LEU A 263 -23.69 2.20 -16.46
C LEU A 263 -23.91 0.70 -16.20
N ALA A 264 -23.06 0.13 -15.34
CA ALA A 264 -23.22 -1.19 -14.76
C ALA A 264 -23.35 -1.06 -13.24
N LYS A 265 -24.51 -1.43 -12.69
CA LYS A 265 -24.74 -1.48 -11.23
C LYS A 265 -24.62 -2.92 -10.75
N ILE A 266 -23.76 -3.15 -9.76
CA ILE A 266 -23.53 -4.46 -9.14
C ILE A 266 -23.86 -4.35 -7.65
N ASP A 267 -24.89 -5.08 -7.22
CA ASP A 267 -25.28 -5.16 -5.81
C ASP A 267 -24.34 -6.08 -5.03
N ILE A 268 -23.84 -5.60 -3.89
CA ILE A 268 -22.91 -6.30 -2.99
C ILE A 268 -23.59 -6.61 -1.65
N LYS A 269 -24.15 -5.58 -1.00
CA LYS A 269 -24.89 -5.64 0.28
C LYS A 269 -24.11 -6.35 1.39
N ARG A 270 -22.92 -5.85 1.71
CA ARG A 270 -22.06 -6.40 2.77
C ARG A 270 -21.55 -5.35 3.73
N HIS A 271 -21.45 -5.73 5.00
CA HIS A 271 -20.86 -4.90 6.03
C HIS A 271 -19.33 -4.88 5.88
N ILE A 272 -18.76 -3.70 6.04
CA ILE A 272 -17.33 -3.42 5.92
C ILE A 272 -16.90 -2.49 7.06
N GLN A 273 -15.69 -2.68 7.56
CA GLN A 273 -15.10 -1.82 8.58
C GLN A 273 -13.59 -1.69 8.37
N GLY A 274 -13.05 -0.52 8.67
CA GLY A 274 -11.63 -0.22 8.61
C GLY A 274 -11.10 -0.22 7.19
N ASP A 275 -9.97 -0.86 6.96
CA ASP A 275 -9.33 -0.96 5.64
C ASP A 275 -10.01 -2.01 4.75
N VAL A 276 -10.41 -1.59 3.55
CA VAL A 276 -11.20 -2.38 2.60
C VAL A 276 -10.52 -2.36 1.23
N VAL A 277 -10.39 -3.54 0.63
CA VAL A 277 -9.93 -3.72 -0.75
C VAL A 277 -11.10 -4.21 -1.61
N VAL A 278 -11.36 -3.51 -2.70
CA VAL A 278 -12.34 -3.90 -3.72
C VAL A 278 -11.60 -4.20 -5.01
N GLU A 279 -11.71 -5.42 -5.50
CA GLU A 279 -11.20 -5.84 -6.81
C GLU A 279 -12.35 -6.03 -7.79
N CYS A 280 -12.19 -5.49 -8.99
CA CYS A 280 -13.08 -5.70 -10.12
C CYS A 280 -12.32 -6.48 -11.20
N VAL A 281 -12.87 -7.61 -11.62
CA VAL A 281 -12.31 -8.41 -12.72
C VAL A 281 -13.38 -8.65 -13.78
N SER A 282 -12.98 -8.73 -15.05
CA SER A 282 -13.87 -9.10 -16.15
C SER A 282 -13.76 -10.60 -16.41
N LEU A 283 -14.90 -11.30 -16.52
CA LEU A 283 -14.94 -12.69 -16.95
C LEU A 283 -15.02 -12.78 -18.48
N ASN A 284 -14.19 -13.63 -19.06
CA ASN A 284 -14.26 -13.94 -20.49
C ASN A 284 -15.49 -14.80 -20.83
N ASP A 285 -15.74 -14.98 -22.12
CA ASP A 285 -16.89 -15.76 -22.64
C ASP A 285 -16.90 -17.23 -22.25
N ASP A 286 -15.74 -17.80 -21.91
CA ASP A 286 -15.65 -19.13 -21.32
C ASP A 286 -16.10 -19.19 -19.84
N MET A 287 -16.35 -18.04 -19.20
CA MET A 287 -16.73 -17.89 -17.79
C MET A 287 -15.68 -18.46 -16.81
N GLU A 288 -14.45 -18.66 -17.27
CA GLU A 288 -13.34 -19.21 -16.48
C GLU A 288 -12.19 -18.25 -16.36
N ARG A 289 -11.73 -17.69 -17.50
CA ARG A 289 -10.62 -16.73 -17.53
C ARG A 289 -11.07 -15.38 -16.99
N GLU A 290 -10.21 -14.83 -16.15
CA GLU A 290 -10.41 -13.52 -15.52
C GLU A 290 -9.33 -12.56 -15.98
N GLU A 291 -9.74 -11.33 -16.28
CA GLU A 291 -8.83 -10.20 -16.50
C GLU A 291 -9.06 -9.15 -15.41
N MET A 292 -8.00 -8.78 -14.70
CA MET A 292 -8.08 -7.75 -13.67
C MET A 292 -8.39 -6.41 -14.33
N MET A 293 -9.53 -5.80 -13.97
CA MET A 293 -9.89 -4.48 -14.46
C MET A 293 -9.21 -3.42 -13.60
N PHE A 294 -9.53 -3.43 -12.31
CA PHE A 294 -8.95 -2.50 -11.36
C PHE A 294 -9.07 -3.00 -9.92
N ARG A 295 -8.31 -2.38 -9.04
CA ARG A 295 -8.41 -2.52 -7.58
C ARG A 295 -8.47 -1.15 -6.92
N VAL A 296 -9.14 -1.08 -5.78
CA VAL A 296 -9.15 0.11 -4.92
C VAL A 296 -8.97 -0.33 -3.48
N MET A 297 -8.11 0.35 -2.74
CA MET A 297 -8.08 0.26 -1.27
C MET A 297 -8.51 1.59 -0.64
N PHE A 298 -9.37 1.55 0.36
CA PHE A 298 -9.81 2.71 1.14
C PHE A 298 -10.10 2.30 2.60
N ASN A 299 -10.20 3.27 3.49
CA ASN A 299 -10.55 3.05 4.89
C ASN A 299 -11.89 3.72 5.22
N THR A 300 -12.80 3.01 5.89
CA THR A 300 -14.16 3.47 6.18
C THR A 300 -14.20 4.71 7.08
N ALA A 301 -13.24 4.89 7.97
CA ALA A 301 -13.15 6.02 8.90
C ALA A 301 -12.94 7.38 8.18
N PHE A 302 -12.48 7.35 6.93
CA PHE A 302 -12.22 8.56 6.13
C PHE A 302 -13.33 8.87 5.13
N ILE A 303 -14.37 8.03 5.06
CA ILE A 303 -15.52 8.25 4.20
C ILE A 303 -16.51 9.18 4.90
N ARG A 304 -16.81 10.33 4.28
CA ARG A 304 -17.71 11.36 4.82
C ARG A 304 -19.07 11.43 4.10
N SER A 305 -19.19 10.79 2.95
CA SER A 305 -20.37 10.78 2.10
C SER A 305 -20.80 9.34 1.88
N ASN A 306 -22.07 9.11 1.56
CA ASN A 306 -22.58 7.78 1.23
C ASN A 306 -22.06 7.23 -0.11
N ILE A 307 -21.20 7.98 -0.81
CA ILE A 307 -20.64 7.61 -2.10
C ILE A 307 -19.17 7.98 -2.14
N LEU A 308 -18.31 7.01 -2.42
CA LEU A 308 -16.92 7.22 -2.81
C LEU A 308 -16.83 7.13 -4.34
N ILE A 309 -16.63 8.28 -4.99
CA ILE A 309 -16.46 8.37 -6.45
C ILE A 309 -14.98 8.30 -6.78
N LEU A 310 -14.61 7.40 -7.68
CA LEU A 310 -13.23 7.14 -8.08
C LEU A 310 -13.11 7.22 -9.59
N ASN A 311 -12.37 8.22 -10.07
CA ASN A 311 -12.14 8.37 -11.49
C ASN A 311 -11.07 7.41 -11.99
N ARG A 312 -10.87 7.35 -13.31
CA ARG A 312 -9.81 6.54 -13.96
C ARG A 312 -8.40 6.74 -13.36
N GLY A 313 -8.08 7.92 -12.82
CA GLY A 313 -6.79 8.19 -12.17
C GLY A 313 -6.68 7.76 -10.71
N GLU A 314 -7.78 7.30 -10.11
CA GLU A 314 -7.92 7.03 -8.67
C GLU A 314 -8.12 5.54 -8.37
N ILE A 315 -7.97 4.68 -9.38
CA ILE A 315 -8.06 3.22 -9.28
C ILE A 315 -6.73 2.57 -9.67
N ASP A 316 -6.32 1.54 -8.94
CA ASP A 316 -5.14 0.74 -9.29
C ASP A 316 -5.47 -0.12 -10.52
N MET A 317 -4.68 -0.01 -11.59
CA MET A 317 -4.89 -0.77 -12.83
C MET A 317 -3.57 -1.33 -13.34
N MET A 318 -3.62 -2.29 -14.26
CA MET A 318 -2.40 -2.75 -14.94
C MET A 318 -1.75 -1.57 -15.67
N TRP A 319 -0.42 -1.57 -15.71
CA TRP A 319 0.37 -0.47 -16.30
C TRP A 319 -0.03 -0.09 -17.72
N ASN A 320 -0.49 -1.07 -18.49
CA ASN A 320 -0.90 -0.94 -19.89
C ASN A 320 -2.42 -0.96 -20.10
N ALA A 321 -3.25 -1.03 -19.05
CA ALA A 321 -4.71 -1.10 -19.17
C ALA A 321 -5.39 0.26 -19.35
N LYS A 322 -4.64 1.37 -19.26
CA LYS A 322 -5.20 2.73 -19.24
C LYS A 322 -6.05 3.09 -20.46
N ASP A 323 -5.77 2.48 -21.61
CA ASP A 323 -6.49 2.69 -22.88
C ASP A 323 -7.75 1.82 -23.01
N GLN A 324 -7.91 0.80 -22.16
CA GLN A 324 -9.16 0.01 -22.07
C GLN A 324 -10.28 0.79 -21.35
N PHE A 325 -9.93 1.84 -20.60
CA PHE A 325 -10.88 2.67 -19.86
C PHE A 325 -11.18 3.99 -20.58
N PRO A 326 -12.47 4.35 -20.76
CA PRO A 326 -12.87 5.69 -21.20
C PRO A 326 -12.28 6.79 -20.32
N LYS A 327 -11.97 7.96 -20.89
CA LYS A 327 -11.37 9.08 -20.14
C LYS A 327 -12.22 9.53 -18.95
N ASP A 328 -13.54 9.48 -19.11
CA ASP A 328 -14.54 9.91 -18.12
C ASP A 328 -15.03 8.75 -17.24
N PHE A 329 -14.38 7.59 -17.30
CA PHE A 329 -14.70 6.44 -16.45
C PHE A 329 -14.69 6.81 -14.97
N SER A 330 -15.70 6.33 -14.26
CA SER A 330 -15.75 6.38 -12.80
C SER A 330 -16.34 5.09 -12.22
N ALA A 331 -15.80 4.70 -11.07
CA ALA A 331 -16.36 3.69 -10.18
C ALA A 331 -16.92 4.38 -8.94
N GLU A 332 -18.24 4.27 -8.73
CA GLU A 332 -18.94 4.82 -7.58
C GLU A 332 -19.24 3.71 -6.58
N VAL A 333 -18.68 3.81 -5.39
CA VAL A 333 -18.85 2.84 -4.30
C VAL A 333 -19.90 3.40 -3.32
N TYR A 334 -21.11 2.86 -3.34
CA TYR A 334 -22.23 3.31 -2.50
C TYR A 334 -22.23 2.61 -1.15
N GLN A 335 -22.31 3.41 -0.10
CA GLN A 335 -22.16 2.98 1.29
C GLN A 335 -23.25 3.62 2.14
N LEU A 336 -23.76 2.88 3.11
CA LEU A 336 -24.74 3.35 4.08
C LEU A 336 -24.14 3.19 5.48
N ALA A 337 -24.32 4.20 6.34
CA ALA A 337 -23.93 4.09 7.73
C ALA A 337 -24.77 3.02 8.45
N ASP A 338 -24.11 2.11 9.17
CA ASP A 338 -24.81 1.10 9.94
C ASP A 338 -25.34 1.74 11.24
N LEU A 339 -26.66 1.94 11.30
CA LEU A 339 -27.38 2.57 12.42
C LEU A 339 -27.21 1.85 13.78
N PHE A 340 -26.58 0.68 13.81
CA PHE A 340 -26.32 -0.11 15.02
C PHE A 340 -24.99 0.21 15.71
N THR A 341 -24.21 1.19 15.22
CA THR A 341 -22.90 1.57 15.78
C THR A 341 -22.84 2.99 16.38
N LEU A 342 -23.98 3.65 16.59
CA LEU A 342 -24.09 4.92 17.31
C LEU A 342 -24.33 4.73 18.81
#